data_AF-A0A178WKZ2-F1
#
_entry.id   AF-A0A178WKZ2-F1
#
_cell.length_a   1.000
_cell.length_b   1.000
_cell.length_c   1.000
_cell.angle_alpha   90.00
_cell.angle_beta   90.00
_cell.angle_gamma   90.00
#
_symmetry.space_group_name_H-M   'P 1'
#
loop_
_entity.id
_entity.type
_entity.pdbx_description
1 polymer ?
#
loop_
_entity_poly.entity_id
_entity_poly.type
_entity_poly.pdbx_seq_one_letter_code
_entity_poly.pdbx_strand_id
1 'polypeptide(L)'
;MGALGKLINISLFFFFALMAINVPLLNGQILFPGIYPKLLTDLKDWYSSEFNDYLFIEKPLFFVGLVWHEIIFLLPLSIVNIYAILTSKSWFGTTSLLYGASFLTSMAAILGDMIGSEKVTNKLLLAYLPFVGLAILAMLRGLVTCSTKKINCFSQEKACLRINQGNFSFENFTLSHGMNVQCENIIPSRNFVQVLTQQQ
;
A
#
# COMPACT_ATOMS: atom_id res chain seq x y z
N MET A 1 3.87 -16.33 11.12
CA MET A 1 3.14 -16.10 9.85
C MET A 1 2.95 -17.43 9.15
N GLY A 2 1.72 -17.83 8.84
CA GLY A 2 1.46 -19.07 8.10
C GLY A 2 2.07 -19.05 6.70
N ALA A 3 2.21 -20.21 6.07
CA ALA A 3 2.82 -20.36 4.73
C ALA A 3 2.19 -19.42 3.68
N LEU A 4 0.86 -19.24 3.73
CA LEU A 4 0.12 -18.32 2.87
C LEU A 4 0.57 -16.85 3.01
N GLY A 5 0.86 -16.39 4.22
CA GLY A 5 1.32 -15.01 4.45
C GLY A 5 2.72 -14.75 3.87
N LYS A 6 3.58 -15.77 3.86
CA LYS A 6 4.90 -15.68 3.20
C LYS A 6 4.73 -15.64 1.68
N LEU A 7 3.87 -16.49 1.13
CA LEU A 7 3.59 -16.52 -0.31
C LEU A 7 3.04 -15.17 -0.81
N ILE A 8 2.09 -14.59 -0.08
CA ILE A 8 1.53 -13.26 -0.41
C ILE A 8 2.63 -12.20 -0.38
N ASN A 9 3.45 -12.17 0.67
CA ASN A 9 4.54 -11.19 0.76
C ASN A 9 5.56 -11.35 -0.38
N ILE A 10 5.88 -12.57 -0.81
CA ILE A 10 6.76 -12.85 -1.95
C ILE A 10 6.13 -12.36 -3.25
N SER A 11 4.84 -12.67 -3.48
CA SER A 11 4.11 -12.20 -4.67
C SER A 11 4.08 -10.66 -4.74
N LEU A 12 3.79 -10.01 -3.61
CA LEU A 12 3.80 -8.54 -3.50
C LEU A 12 5.20 -7.94 -3.70
N PHE A 13 6.25 -8.61 -3.23
CA PHE A 13 7.63 -8.17 -3.47
C PHE A 13 7.93 -8.12 -4.98
N PHE A 14 7.60 -9.18 -5.72
CA PHE A 14 7.77 -9.19 -7.17
C PHE A 14 6.92 -8.12 -7.85
N PHE A 15 5.67 -7.94 -7.42
CA PHE A 15 4.80 -6.90 -7.94
C PHE A 15 5.40 -5.50 -7.76
N PHE A 16 5.83 -5.13 -6.55
CA PHE A 16 6.43 -3.81 -6.32
C PHE A 16 7.75 -3.63 -7.07
N ALA A 17 8.57 -4.67 -7.16
CA ALA A 17 9.83 -4.62 -7.92
C ALA A 17 9.57 -4.43 -9.42
N LEU A 18 8.60 -5.16 -9.99
CA LEU A 18 8.19 -4.98 -11.37
C LEU A 18 7.69 -3.56 -11.63
N MET A 19 6.88 -3.00 -10.74
CA MET A 19 6.38 -1.63 -10.90
C MET A 19 7.49 -0.59 -10.73
N ALA A 20 8.43 -0.80 -9.80
CA ALA A 20 9.58 0.10 -9.62
C ALA A 20 10.46 0.19 -10.88
N ILE A 21 10.48 -0.85 -11.72
CA ILE A 21 11.21 -0.86 -12.99
C ILE A 21 10.31 -0.35 -14.12
N ASN A 22 9.09 -0.87 -14.26
CA ASN A 22 8.20 -0.57 -15.38
C ASN A 22 7.74 0.90 -15.40
N VAL A 23 7.42 1.49 -14.24
CA VAL A 23 6.96 2.88 -14.16
C VAL A 23 7.98 3.86 -14.76
N PRO A 24 9.27 3.88 -14.34
CA PRO A 24 10.24 4.76 -14.98
C PRO A 24 10.58 4.33 -16.42
N LEU A 25 10.48 3.04 -16.76
CA LEU A 25 10.86 2.55 -18.09
C LEU A 25 9.82 2.86 -19.17
N LEU A 26 8.53 2.72 -18.87
CA LEU A 26 7.43 2.91 -19.81
C LEU A 26 6.77 4.27 -19.61
N ASN A 27 6.38 4.59 -18.36
CA ASN A 27 5.58 5.78 -18.09
C ASN A 27 6.46 7.04 -18.09
N GLY A 28 7.74 6.91 -17.72
CA GLY A 28 8.72 7.98 -17.87
C GLY A 28 8.92 8.44 -19.32
N GLN A 29 8.74 7.55 -20.32
CA GLN A 29 8.81 7.93 -21.74
C GLN A 29 7.65 8.85 -22.17
N ILE A 30 6.54 8.86 -21.44
CA ILE A 30 5.39 9.73 -21.72
C ILE A 30 5.72 11.16 -21.28
N LEU A 31 6.36 11.33 -20.11
CA LEU A 31 6.70 12.65 -19.56
C LEU A 31 7.98 13.24 -20.16
N PHE A 32 8.97 12.39 -20.46
CA PHE A 32 10.29 12.81 -20.92
C PHE A 32 10.64 12.21 -22.29
N PRO A 33 9.97 12.63 -23.37
CA PRO A 33 10.28 12.15 -24.71
C PRO A 33 11.71 12.55 -25.11
N GLY A 34 12.47 11.62 -25.70
CA GLY A 34 13.80 11.88 -26.25
C GLY A 34 14.99 11.63 -25.33
N ILE A 35 14.76 11.34 -24.04
CA ILE A 35 15.84 10.98 -23.08
C ILE A 35 16.15 9.47 -23.11
N TYR A 36 15.23 8.66 -23.62
CA TYR A 36 15.32 7.20 -23.61
C TYR A 36 16.03 6.66 -24.86
N PRO A 37 16.84 5.59 -24.74
CA PRO A 37 17.50 4.95 -25.87
C PRO A 37 16.48 4.28 -26.80
N LYS A 38 16.85 4.15 -28.08
CA LYS A 38 15.99 3.58 -29.13
C LYS A 38 15.39 2.22 -28.78
N LEU A 39 16.15 1.36 -28.11
CA LEU A 39 15.64 0.04 -27.69
C LEU A 39 14.37 0.12 -26.84
N LEU A 40 14.28 1.10 -25.93
CA LEU A 40 13.14 1.28 -25.04
C LEU A 40 11.95 1.92 -25.76
N THR A 41 12.22 2.84 -26.69
CA THR A 41 11.17 3.47 -27.50
C THR A 41 10.59 2.47 -28.49
N ASP A 42 11.43 1.66 -29.13
CA ASP A 42 11.01 0.60 -30.07
C ASP A 42 10.19 -0.47 -29.34
N LEU A 43 10.56 -0.83 -28.11
CA LEU A 43 9.77 -1.75 -27.29
C LEU A 43 8.39 -1.17 -26.95
N LYS A 44 8.33 0.13 -26.59
CA LYS A 44 7.08 0.83 -26.29
C LYS A 44 6.20 0.93 -27.53
N ASP A 45 6.78 1.20 -28.69
CA ASP A 45 6.06 1.31 -29.96
C ASP A 45 5.56 -0.07 -30.43
N TRP A 46 6.37 -1.13 -30.29
CA TRP A 46 5.94 -2.51 -30.51
C TRP A 46 4.79 -2.90 -29.59
N TYR A 47 4.88 -2.61 -28.29
CA TYR A 47 3.82 -2.86 -27.32
C TYR A 47 2.53 -2.11 -27.70
N SER A 48 2.65 -0.83 -28.02
CA SER A 48 1.50 0.01 -28.40
C SER A 48 0.83 -0.52 -29.67
N SER A 49 1.60 -1.02 -30.64
CA SER A 49 1.09 -1.60 -31.87
C SER A 49 0.46 -2.99 -31.68
N GLU A 50 1.05 -3.86 -30.86
CA GLU A 50 0.57 -5.24 -30.66
C GLU A 50 -0.70 -5.28 -29.80
N PHE A 51 -0.76 -4.43 -28.78
CA PHE A 51 -1.90 -4.37 -27.85
C PHE A 51 -2.95 -3.32 -28.24
N ASN A 52 -2.65 -2.51 -29.26
CA ASN A 52 -3.46 -1.37 -29.69
C ASN A 52 -3.82 -0.46 -28.51
N ASP A 53 -2.84 -0.18 -27.67
CA ASP A 53 -3.05 0.54 -26.42
C ASP A 53 -3.25 2.04 -26.68
N TYR A 54 -4.52 2.44 -26.70
CA TYR A 54 -4.97 3.81 -26.88
C TYR A 54 -4.27 4.81 -25.94
N LEU A 55 -3.93 4.42 -24.70
CA LEU A 55 -3.32 5.33 -23.74
C LEU A 55 -1.91 5.78 -24.16
N PHE A 56 -1.13 4.87 -24.74
CA PHE A 56 0.23 5.17 -25.20
C PHE A 56 0.26 5.80 -26.59
N ILE A 57 -0.78 5.54 -27.40
CA ILE A 57 -0.93 6.09 -28.75
C ILE A 57 -1.43 7.55 -28.70
N GLU A 58 -2.58 7.80 -28.08
CA GLU A 58 -3.23 9.12 -28.10
C GLU A 58 -2.83 10.00 -26.90
N LYS A 59 -2.26 9.42 -25.83
CA LYS A 59 -1.76 10.13 -24.64
C LYS A 59 -2.74 11.19 -24.09
N PRO A 60 -3.96 10.80 -23.69
CA PRO A 60 -4.95 11.75 -23.20
C PRO A 60 -4.47 12.45 -21.92
N LEU A 61 -4.93 13.68 -21.69
CA LEU A 61 -4.45 14.53 -20.58
C LEU A 61 -4.68 13.91 -19.19
N PHE A 62 -5.78 13.16 -19.00
CA PHE A 62 -6.03 12.47 -17.74
C PHE A 62 -4.97 11.40 -17.46
N PHE A 63 -4.51 10.70 -18.50
CA PHE A 63 -3.51 9.65 -18.38
C PHE A 63 -2.14 10.24 -18.06
N VAL A 64 -1.78 11.38 -18.65
CA VAL A 64 -0.56 12.12 -18.26
C VAL A 64 -0.60 12.52 -16.78
N GLY A 65 -1.76 12.94 -16.27
CA GLY A 65 -1.96 13.20 -14.85
C GLY A 65 -1.77 11.96 -13.97
N LEU A 66 -2.29 10.81 -14.39
CA LEU A 66 -2.08 9.53 -13.70
C LEU A 66 -0.62 9.11 -13.71
N VAL A 67 0.09 9.29 -14.83
CA VAL A 67 1.53 8.99 -14.95
C VAL A 67 2.36 9.85 -13.99
N TRP A 68 2.02 11.13 -13.85
CA TRP A 68 2.63 11.99 -12.83
C TRP A 68 2.39 11.46 -11.41
N HIS A 69 1.15 11.06 -11.10
CA HIS A 69 0.82 10.44 -9.82
C HIS A 69 1.63 9.15 -9.60
N GLU A 70 1.80 8.33 -10.64
CA GLU A 70 2.56 7.09 -10.55
C GLU A 70 4.04 7.33 -10.28
N ILE A 71 4.65 8.33 -10.93
CA ILE A 71 6.07 8.64 -10.74
C ILE A 71 6.34 9.36 -9.41
N ILE A 72 5.50 10.32 -9.03
CA ILE A 72 5.73 11.11 -7.80
C ILE A 72 5.31 10.32 -6.54
N PHE A 73 4.26 9.50 -6.63
CA PHE A 73 3.67 8.88 -5.45
C PHE A 73 3.85 7.36 -5.42
N LEU A 74 3.41 6.64 -6.47
CA LEU A 74 3.45 5.18 -6.45
C LEU A 74 4.88 4.63 -6.54
N LEU A 75 5.76 5.23 -7.34
CA LEU A 75 7.15 4.81 -7.49
C LEU A 75 7.96 4.88 -6.18
N PRO A 76 8.04 6.00 -5.44
CA PRO A 76 8.73 6.00 -4.16
C PRO A 76 8.06 5.05 -3.17
N LEU A 77 6.73 4.94 -3.20
CA LEU A 77 6.00 4.06 -2.31
C LEU A 77 6.26 2.56 -2.61
N SER A 78 6.49 2.18 -3.87
CA SER A 78 6.87 0.81 -4.24
C SER A 78 8.25 0.46 -3.70
N ILE A 79 9.23 1.38 -3.79
CA ILE A 79 10.57 1.21 -3.23
C ILE A 79 10.51 1.07 -1.70
N VAL A 80 9.72 1.92 -1.03
CA VAL A 80 9.49 1.83 0.42
C VAL A 80 8.86 0.49 0.80
N ASN A 81 7.90 0.00 0.03
CA ASN A 81 7.27 -1.30 0.26
C ASN A 81 8.25 -2.47 0.08
N ILE A 82 9.11 -2.44 -0.94
CA ILE A 82 10.19 -3.42 -1.13
C ILE A 82 11.10 -3.44 0.11
N TYR A 83 11.56 -2.27 0.55
CA TYR A 83 12.40 -2.14 1.75
C TYR A 83 11.71 -2.67 3.00
N ALA A 84 10.42 -2.37 3.17
CA ALA A 84 9.63 -2.82 4.32
C ALA A 84 9.47 -4.35 4.35
N ILE A 85 9.34 -5.01 3.19
CA ILE A 85 9.31 -6.47 3.09
C ILE A 85 10.69 -7.06 3.47
N LEU A 86 11.77 -6.53 2.90
CA LEU A 86 13.13 -7.01 3.17
C LEU A 86 13.55 -6.87 4.63
N THR A 87 13.16 -5.75 5.26
CA THR A 87 13.49 -5.46 6.67
C THR A 87 12.38 -5.83 7.65
N SER A 88 11.31 -6.50 7.17
CA SER A 88 10.16 -6.95 7.96
C SER A 88 9.57 -5.88 8.87
N LYS A 89 9.41 -4.65 8.36
CA LYS A 89 8.91 -3.52 9.15
C LYS A 89 7.41 -3.65 9.41
N SER A 90 6.98 -3.26 10.62
CA SER A 90 5.58 -3.30 11.06
C SER A 90 4.64 -2.38 10.29
N TRP A 91 5.18 -1.33 9.63
CA TRP A 91 4.42 -0.34 8.87
C TRP A 91 4.04 -0.81 7.45
N PHE A 92 4.58 -1.94 7.00
CA PHE A 92 4.32 -2.52 5.67
C PHE A 92 2.83 -2.65 5.35
N GLY A 93 2.01 -3.03 6.34
CA GLY A 93 0.57 -3.18 6.12
C GLY A 93 -0.10 -1.86 5.69
N THR A 94 0.28 -0.74 6.30
CA THR A 94 -0.30 0.57 5.99
C THR A 94 0.17 1.09 4.63
N THR A 95 1.44 0.95 4.32
CA THR A 95 2.01 1.40 3.04
C THR A 95 1.56 0.53 1.86
N SER A 96 1.40 -0.78 2.07
CA SER A 96 0.82 -1.70 1.08
C SER A 96 -0.66 -1.40 0.82
N LEU A 97 -1.43 -1.06 1.88
CA LEU A 97 -2.83 -0.65 1.74
C LEU A 97 -2.94 0.61 0.89
N LEU A 98 -2.13 1.62 1.21
CA LEU A 98 -2.13 2.90 0.53
C LEU A 98 -1.74 2.74 -0.95
N TYR A 99 -0.68 1.97 -1.22
CA TYR A 99 -0.26 1.67 -2.58
C TYR A 99 -1.37 0.96 -3.37
N GLY A 100 -1.92 -0.13 -2.81
CA GLY A 100 -2.96 -0.91 -3.46
C GLY A 100 -4.21 -0.08 -3.78
N ALA A 101 -4.65 0.76 -2.84
CA ALA A 101 -5.80 1.63 -3.03
C ALA A 101 -5.56 2.67 -4.13
N SER A 102 -4.46 3.41 -4.08
CA SER A 102 -4.12 4.43 -5.09
C SER A 102 -3.94 3.83 -6.49
N PHE A 103 -3.27 2.68 -6.58
CA PHE A 103 -3.08 1.99 -7.85
C PHE A 103 -4.41 1.46 -8.41
N LEU A 104 -5.26 0.87 -7.56
CA LEU A 104 -6.56 0.38 -7.98
C LEU A 104 -7.49 1.50 -8.46
N THR A 105 -7.45 2.68 -7.82
CA THR A 105 -8.18 3.86 -8.29
C THR A 105 -7.70 4.32 -9.67
N SER A 106 -6.38 4.35 -9.89
CA SER A 106 -5.80 4.71 -11.20
C SER A 106 -6.21 3.71 -12.29
N MET A 107 -6.17 2.41 -11.98
CA MET A 107 -6.64 1.36 -12.89
C MET A 107 -8.15 1.46 -13.17
N ALA A 108 -8.96 1.79 -12.16
CA ALA A 108 -10.40 1.97 -12.34
C ALA A 108 -10.72 3.16 -13.26
N ALA A 109 -10.00 4.27 -13.12
CA ALA A 109 -10.14 5.42 -14.02
C ALA A 109 -9.79 5.05 -15.47
N ILE A 110 -8.67 4.34 -15.66
CA ILE A 110 -8.22 3.84 -16.96
C ILE A 110 -9.26 2.89 -17.58
N LEU A 111 -9.71 1.88 -16.84
CA LEU A 111 -10.69 0.91 -17.33
C LEU A 111 -12.03 1.56 -17.61
N GLY A 112 -12.46 2.52 -16.78
CA GLY A 112 -13.68 3.29 -16.99
C GLY A 112 -13.65 4.08 -18.30
N ASP A 113 -12.53 4.75 -18.59
CA ASP A 113 -12.35 5.49 -19.85
C ASP A 113 -12.28 4.56 -21.07
N MET A 114 -11.57 3.43 -20.96
CA MET A 114 -11.49 2.44 -22.04
C MET A 114 -12.84 1.80 -22.38
N ILE A 115 -13.62 1.44 -21.35
CA ILE A 115 -14.96 0.85 -21.52
C ILE A 115 -15.91 1.92 -22.09
N GLY A 116 -15.87 3.15 -21.57
CA GLY A 116 -16.72 4.25 -22.04
C GLY A 116 -16.41 4.72 -23.46
N SER A 117 -15.15 4.60 -23.89
CA SER A 117 -14.73 4.96 -25.26
C SER A 117 -14.86 3.80 -26.26
N GLU A 118 -15.31 2.62 -25.82
CA GLU A 118 -15.36 1.37 -26.62
C GLU A 118 -14.00 0.95 -27.21
N LYS A 119 -12.89 1.49 -26.68
CA LYS A 119 -11.52 1.19 -27.12
C LYS A 119 -10.95 -0.05 -26.40
N VAL A 120 -11.76 -0.79 -25.66
CA VAL A 120 -11.34 -1.97 -24.90
C VAL A 120 -11.13 -3.18 -25.82
N THR A 121 -9.91 -3.71 -25.85
CA THR A 121 -9.58 -4.93 -26.59
C THR A 121 -9.40 -6.09 -25.61
N ASN A 122 -9.87 -7.30 -25.95
CA ASN A 122 -9.74 -8.48 -25.08
C ASN A 122 -8.30 -8.77 -24.64
N LYS A 123 -7.32 -8.58 -25.55
CA LYS A 123 -5.88 -8.72 -25.24
C LYS A 123 -5.42 -7.68 -24.20
N LEU A 124 -5.84 -6.43 -24.36
CA LEU A 124 -5.49 -5.33 -23.45
C LEU A 124 -6.10 -5.57 -22.06
N LEU A 125 -7.38 -5.93 -21.99
CA LEU A 125 -8.04 -6.25 -20.73
C LEU A 125 -7.36 -7.42 -20.00
N LEU A 126 -6.99 -8.47 -20.73
CA LEU A 126 -6.27 -9.62 -20.18
C LEU A 126 -4.89 -9.23 -19.63
N ALA A 127 -4.21 -8.26 -20.24
CA ALA A 127 -2.94 -7.73 -19.77
C ALA A 127 -3.09 -6.92 -18.47
N TYR A 128 -4.20 -6.20 -18.28
CA TYR A 128 -4.46 -5.37 -17.09
C TYR A 128 -4.97 -6.18 -15.87
N LEU A 129 -5.71 -7.26 -16.12
CA LEU A 129 -6.30 -8.12 -15.10
C LEU A 129 -5.33 -8.61 -13.99
N PRO A 130 -4.11 -9.13 -14.30
CA PRO A 130 -3.18 -9.56 -13.26
C PRO A 130 -2.73 -8.41 -12.35
N PHE A 131 -2.55 -7.21 -12.89
CA PHE A 131 -2.15 -6.04 -12.10
C PHE A 131 -3.26 -5.61 -11.14
N VAL A 132 -4.51 -5.61 -11.59
CA VAL A 132 -5.67 -5.35 -10.74
C VAL A 132 -5.77 -6.38 -9.62
N GLY A 133 -5.59 -7.67 -9.94
CA GLY A 133 -5.60 -8.75 -8.94
C GLY A 133 -4.51 -8.57 -7.87
N LEU A 134 -3.28 -8.24 -8.27
CA LEU A 134 -2.18 -7.97 -7.34
C LEU A 134 -2.40 -6.71 -6.49
N ALA A 135 -3.02 -5.67 -7.05
CA ALA A 135 -3.36 -4.46 -6.32
C ALA A 135 -4.42 -4.71 -5.24
N ILE A 136 -5.46 -5.51 -5.56
CA ILE A 136 -6.46 -5.95 -4.59
C ILE A 136 -5.80 -6.80 -3.50
N LEU A 137 -4.90 -7.72 -3.86
CA LEU A 137 -4.13 -8.49 -2.88
C LEU A 137 -3.29 -7.59 -1.95
N ALA A 138 -2.65 -6.55 -2.48
CA ALA A 138 -1.88 -5.57 -1.70
C ALA A 138 -2.77 -4.80 -0.72
N MET A 139 -3.96 -4.37 -1.19
CA MET A 139 -4.95 -3.68 -0.40
C MET A 139 -5.50 -4.57 0.73
N LEU A 140 -5.95 -5.79 0.40
CA LEU A 140 -6.46 -6.76 1.38
C LEU A 140 -5.40 -7.13 2.42
N ARG A 141 -4.16 -7.35 2.00
CA ARG A 141 -3.05 -7.65 2.92
C ARG A 141 -2.84 -6.54 3.94
N GLY A 142 -2.92 -5.28 3.49
CA GLY A 142 -2.81 -4.13 4.36
C GLY A 142 -3.99 -3.99 5.32
N LEU A 143 -5.21 -4.21 4.81
CA LEU A 143 -6.44 -4.11 5.59
C LEU A 143 -6.51 -5.15 6.73
N VAL A 144 -6.12 -6.39 6.45
CA VAL A 144 -6.01 -7.46 7.45
C VAL A 144 -5.03 -7.07 8.56
N THR A 145 -3.91 -6.44 8.20
CA THR A 145 -2.88 -6.02 9.17
C THR A 145 -3.36 -4.86 10.06
N CYS A 146 -4.07 -3.89 9.48
CA CYS A 146 -4.70 -2.80 10.23
C CYS A 146 -5.79 -3.30 11.19
N SER A 147 -6.61 -4.27 10.74
CA SER A 147 -7.66 -4.89 11.56
C SER A 147 -7.08 -5.58 12.80
N THR A 148 -6.03 -6.39 12.63
CA THR A 148 -5.35 -7.05 13.77
C THR A 148 -4.74 -6.05 14.74
N LYS A 149 -4.13 -4.95 14.25
CA LYS A 149 -3.57 -3.90 15.12
C LYS A 149 -4.65 -3.21 15.94
N LYS A 150 -5.81 -2.92 15.34
CA LYS A 150 -6.96 -2.30 16.03
C LYS A 150 -7.55 -3.23 17.11
N ILE A 151 -7.67 -4.52 16.82
CA ILE A 151 -8.16 -5.53 17.78
C ILE A 151 -7.22 -5.63 18.99
N ASN A 152 -5.91 -5.66 18.76
CA ASN A 152 -4.93 -5.72 19.84
C ASN A 152 -4.94 -4.44 20.71
N CYS A 153 -5.03 -3.27 20.08
CA CYS A 153 -5.14 -1.98 20.80
C CYS A 153 -6.41 -1.92 21.66
N PHE A 154 -7.55 -2.30 21.10
CA PHE A 154 -8.83 -2.30 21.81
C PHE A 154 -8.88 -3.36 22.93
N SER A 155 -8.26 -4.52 22.72
CA SER A 155 -8.10 -5.55 23.76
C SER A 155 -7.21 -5.04 24.91
N GLN A 156 -6.11 -4.35 24.59
CA GLN A 156 -5.22 -3.74 25.58
C GLN A 156 -5.89 -2.61 26.36
N GLU A 157 -6.63 -1.73 25.69
CA GLU A 157 -7.42 -0.66 26.31
C GLU A 157 -8.45 -1.25 27.29
N LYS A 158 -9.18 -2.29 26.89
CA LYS A 158 -10.13 -3.01 27.76
C LYS A 158 -9.46 -3.73 28.93
N ALA A 159 -8.27 -4.32 28.73
CA ALA A 159 -7.51 -4.96 29.79
C ALA A 159 -6.99 -3.93 30.80
N CYS A 160 -6.50 -2.78 30.33
CA CYS A 160 -6.01 -1.70 31.18
C CYS A 160 -7.14 -1.03 31.97
N LEU A 161 -8.31 -0.84 31.35
CA LEU A 161 -9.52 -0.36 32.04
C LEU A 161 -10.02 -1.35 33.11
N ARG A 162 -9.95 -2.67 32.85
CA ARG A 162 -10.27 -3.68 33.87
C ARG A 162 -9.30 -3.69 35.06
N ILE A 163 -8.01 -3.43 34.83
CA ILE A 163 -7.01 -3.31 35.91
C ILE A 163 -7.28 -2.08 36.79
N ASN A 164 -7.69 -0.96 36.19
CA ASN A 164 -7.97 0.28 36.92
C ASN A 164 -9.31 0.28 37.68
N GLN A 165 -10.24 -0.62 37.34
CA GLN A 165 -11.57 -0.70 37.97
C GLN A 165 -11.70 -1.70 39.12
N GLY A 166 -10.60 -2.34 39.57
CA GLY A 166 -10.60 -3.13 40.79
C GLY A 166 -11.45 -4.40 40.69
N ASN A 167 -10.88 -5.46 40.13
CA ASN A 167 -11.24 -6.83 40.53
C ASN A 167 -10.08 -7.76 40.20
N PHE A 168 -9.20 -7.96 41.18
CA PHE A 168 -8.13 -8.95 41.12
C PHE A 168 -8.72 -10.28 41.58
N SER A 169 -9.08 -11.16 40.65
CA SER A 169 -9.31 -12.58 40.95
C SER A 169 -8.15 -13.36 40.34
N PHE A 170 -7.23 -13.80 41.19
CA PHE A 170 -6.16 -14.73 40.83
C PHE A 170 -6.80 -16.09 40.55
N GLU A 171 -7.02 -16.45 39.29
CA GLU A 171 -7.09 -17.85 38.88
C GLU A 171 -6.25 -18.07 37.63
N ASN A 172 -5.05 -18.58 37.87
CA ASN A 172 -4.21 -19.41 36.98
C ASN A 172 -4.04 -18.95 35.53
N PHE A 173 -3.17 -17.96 35.33
CA PHE A 173 -2.50 -17.76 34.03
C PHE A 173 -1.17 -18.54 34.04
N THR A 174 -1.20 -19.77 33.51
CA THR A 174 0.01 -20.52 33.22
C THR A 174 0.83 -19.78 32.15
N LEU A 175 2.01 -19.35 32.57
CA LEU A 175 3.08 -18.78 31.76
C LEU A 175 3.41 -19.70 30.58
N SER A 176 3.21 -19.22 29.35
CA SER A 176 3.89 -19.75 28.17
C SER A 176 4.67 -18.63 27.49
N HIS A 177 5.96 -18.60 27.84
CA HIS A 177 7.13 -18.15 27.09
C HIS A 177 6.98 -17.05 26.03
N GLY A 178 7.61 -15.90 26.33
CA GLY A 178 8.34 -15.14 25.32
C GLY A 178 7.66 -13.89 24.78
N MET A 179 7.30 -12.94 25.63
CA MET A 179 7.15 -11.55 25.20
C MET A 179 7.89 -10.63 26.17
N ASN A 180 8.99 -10.07 25.69
CA ASN A 180 9.75 -9.03 26.35
C ASN A 180 8.90 -7.75 26.30
N VAL A 181 8.11 -7.51 27.34
CA VAL A 181 7.33 -6.28 27.51
C VAL A 181 8.24 -5.28 28.20
N GLN A 182 9.02 -4.55 27.39
CA GLN A 182 9.72 -3.37 27.85
C GLN A 182 8.68 -2.23 27.96
N CYS A 183 8.00 -2.17 29.11
CA CYS A 183 7.26 -1.00 29.55
C CYS A 183 8.27 0.06 29.99
N GLU A 184 8.91 0.74 29.04
CA GLU A 184 9.76 1.90 29.36
C GLU A 184 9.14 3.16 28.75
N ASN A 185 8.84 4.10 29.65
CA ASN A 185 8.41 5.48 29.45
C ASN A 185 6.94 5.73 29.10
N ILE A 186 6.04 5.45 30.07
CA ILE A 186 4.91 6.35 30.34
C ILE A 186 5.25 7.09 31.64
N ILE A 187 5.81 8.29 31.51
CA ILE A 187 6.01 9.23 32.61
C ILE A 187 4.63 9.78 33.00
N PRO A 188 4.13 9.59 34.24
CA PRO A 188 2.91 10.24 34.69
C PRO A 188 3.32 11.48 35.48
N SER A 189 3.52 12.62 34.80
CA SER A 189 3.63 13.89 35.52
C SER A 189 2.27 14.58 35.51
N ARG A 190 1.40 14.16 36.44
CA ARG A 190 0.35 15.04 36.96
C ARG A 190 1.04 16.17 37.70
N ASN A 191 0.83 17.41 37.25
CA ASN A 191 0.70 18.65 38.04
C ASN A 191 1.18 19.83 37.20
N PHE A 192 0.24 20.55 36.60
CA PHE A 192 0.15 22.03 36.59
C PHE A 192 -0.88 22.45 35.53
N VAL A 193 -1.65 23.50 35.84
CA VAL A 193 -2.72 24.14 35.02
C VAL A 193 -4.13 23.68 35.38
N GLN A 194 -4.54 24.00 36.61
CA GLN A 194 -5.82 24.69 36.86
C GLN A 194 -5.60 25.68 38.03
N VAL A 195 -4.81 26.72 37.76
CA VAL A 195 -4.90 28.00 38.45
C VAL A 195 -5.56 28.94 37.44
N LEU A 196 -6.71 29.52 37.83
CA LEU A 196 -7.44 30.68 37.28
C LEU A 196 -8.91 30.41 36.90
N THR A 197 -9.77 30.56 37.91
CA THR A 197 -11.05 31.30 37.96
C THR A 197 -11.55 31.12 39.41
N GLN A 198 -11.10 31.87 40.43
CA GLN A 198 -11.41 33.27 40.79
C GLN A 198 -12.90 33.61 40.78
N GLN A 199 -13.38 33.98 41.99
CA GLN A 199 -14.54 34.83 42.31
C GLN A 199 -15.90 34.12 42.10
N GLN A 200 -16.71 33.92 43.13
CA GLN A 200 -17.28 34.94 44.02
C GLN A 200 -17.84 34.26 45.28
#